data_AF-A0A1B6LR44-F1
#
_entry.id   AF-A0A1B6LR44-F1
#
_cell.length_a   1.000
_cell.length_b   1.000
_cell.length_c   1.000
_cell.angle_alpha   90.00
_cell.angle_beta   90.00
_cell.angle_gamma   90.00
#
_symmetry.space_group_name_H-M   'P 1'
#
loop_
_entity.id
_entity.type
_entity.pdbx_description
1 polymer ?
#
loop_
_entity_poly.entity_id
_entity_poly.type
_entity_poly.pdbx_seq_one_letter_code
_entity_poly.pdbx_strand_id
1 'polypeptide(L)'
;GAKAEFVLEEMNIACNKNTVPGDKSAMNPSGIRLGTPALTTRGMVEADIERVVDFIDQGLKLGQEVQTLSGPKLVDYKKVLLEDKTILPKLELLRKEVEDFSEKFPMPSFQEI
;
A
#
# COMPACT_ATOMS: atom_id res chain seq x y z
N GLY A 1 -1.93 -4.26 10.69
CA GLY A 1 -0.60 -4.41 10.08
C GLY A 1 -0.65 -5.31 8.86
N ALA A 2 -0.65 -6.63 9.02
CA ALA A 2 -0.45 -7.57 7.89
C ALA A 2 -1.39 -7.38 6.67
N LYS A 3 -2.67 -7.07 6.89
CA LYS A 3 -3.62 -6.84 5.79
C LYS A 3 -3.38 -5.51 5.06
N ALA A 4 -3.03 -4.47 5.81
CA ALA A 4 -2.67 -3.17 5.28
C ALA A 4 -1.39 -3.25 4.45
N GLU A 5 -0.37 -3.91 4.98
CA GLU A 5 0.88 -4.18 4.25
C GLU A 5 0.59 -4.92 2.94
N PHE A 6 -0.23 -5.97 2.99
CA PHE A 6 -0.54 -6.75 1.79
C PHE A 6 -1.28 -5.95 0.71
N VAL A 7 -2.33 -5.20 1.06
CA VAL A 7 -3.08 -4.43 0.04
C VAL A 7 -2.24 -3.31 -0.57
N LEU A 8 -1.38 -2.68 0.23
CA LEU A 8 -0.48 -1.63 -0.24
C LEU A 8 0.62 -2.20 -1.15
N GLU A 9 1.18 -3.36 -0.81
CA GLU A 9 2.14 -4.07 -1.67
C GLU A 9 1.53 -4.38 -3.04
N GLU A 10 0.30 -4.89 -3.05
CA GLU A 10 -0.43 -5.17 -4.30
C GLU A 10 -0.78 -3.89 -5.09
N MET A 11 -0.64 -2.70 -4.50
CA MET A 11 -0.78 -1.40 -5.18
C MET A 11 0.57 -0.77 -5.56
N ASN A 12 1.67 -1.52 -5.46
CA ASN A 12 3.05 -1.01 -5.61
C ASN A 12 3.47 0.05 -4.57
N ILE A 13 2.87 0.02 -3.38
CA ILE A 13 3.28 0.84 -2.24
C ILE A 13 4.00 -0.06 -1.23
N ALA A 14 5.32 -0.07 -1.30
CA ALA A 14 6.16 -0.83 -0.38
C ALA A 14 6.08 -0.23 1.04
N CYS A 15 5.61 -1.03 2.00
CA CYS A 15 5.63 -0.67 3.41
C CYS A 15 5.89 -1.90 4.29
N ASN A 16 6.07 -1.68 5.59
CA ASN A 16 6.32 -2.77 6.53
C ASN A 16 5.30 -2.74 7.67
N LYS A 17 4.71 -3.89 7.98
CA LYS A 17 3.91 -4.04 9.21
C LYS A 17 4.80 -3.87 10.44
N ASN A 18 4.34 -3.14 11.44
CA ASN A 18 5.14 -2.82 12.62
C ASN A 18 4.30 -2.92 13.89
N THR A 19 4.87 -3.50 14.95
CA THR A 19 4.24 -3.58 16.27
C THR A 19 4.02 -2.18 16.83
N VAL A 20 2.88 -1.95 17.47
CA VAL A 20 2.55 -0.70 18.15
C VAL A 20 2.18 -0.97 19.62
N PRO A 21 2.27 0.04 20.51
CA PRO A 21 1.81 -0.11 21.89
C PRO A 21 0.36 -0.63 21.94
N GLY A 22 0.13 -1.70 22.72
CA GLY A 22 -1.17 -2.37 22.84
C GLY A 22 -1.30 -3.66 22.03
N ASP A 23 -0.38 -3.96 21.12
CA ASP A 23 -0.37 -5.24 20.42
C ASP A 23 -0.11 -6.41 21.39
N LYS A 24 -1.00 -7.41 21.36
CA LYS A 24 -0.89 -8.61 22.20
C LYS A 24 0.20 -9.59 21.73
N SER A 25 0.67 -9.45 20.49
CA SER A 25 1.66 -10.35 19.88
C SER A 25 2.46 -9.63 18.81
N ALA A 26 3.80 -9.76 18.86
CA ALA A 26 4.69 -9.24 17.84
C ALA A 26 4.52 -9.94 16.47
N MET A 27 3.96 -11.16 16.44
CA MET A 27 3.70 -11.88 15.20
C MET A 27 2.47 -11.35 14.44
N ASN A 28 1.59 -10.61 15.14
CA ASN A 28 0.36 -10.06 14.58
C ASN A 28 0.27 -8.55 14.84
N PRO A 29 1.17 -7.74 14.24
CA PRO A 29 1.20 -6.31 14.47
C PRO A 29 -0.02 -5.58 13.90
N SER A 30 -0.53 -4.59 14.63
CA SER A 30 -1.65 -3.77 14.18
C SER A 30 -1.24 -2.54 13.36
N GLY A 31 0.01 -2.08 13.42
CA GLY A 31 0.50 -0.91 12.68
C GLY A 31 1.26 -1.18 11.36
N ILE A 32 1.64 -0.08 10.71
CA ILE A 32 2.57 0.00 9.57
C ILE A 32 3.61 1.11 9.82
N ARG A 33 4.79 0.99 9.23
CA ARG A 33 5.85 2.01 9.29
C ARG A 33 6.10 2.59 7.91
N LEU A 34 6.17 3.92 7.85
CA LEU A 34 6.39 4.70 6.64
C LEU A 34 7.62 5.60 6.81
N GLY A 35 8.26 5.95 5.69
CA GLY A 35 9.39 6.86 5.68
C GLY A 35 9.51 7.54 4.31
N THR A 36 9.91 8.80 4.32
CA THR A 36 10.09 9.63 3.13
C THR A 36 11.46 9.55 2.44
N PRO A 37 12.59 9.09 3.04
CA PRO A 37 13.91 9.21 2.43
C PRO A 37 14.04 8.67 0.99
N ALA A 38 13.44 7.52 0.68
CA ALA A 38 13.49 6.95 -0.66
C ALA A 38 12.75 7.83 -1.69
N LEU A 39 11.62 8.39 -1.30
CA LEU A 39 10.79 9.25 -2.14
C LEU A 39 11.43 10.63 -2.35
N THR A 40 11.95 11.23 -1.28
CA THR A 40 12.64 12.54 -1.35
C THR A 40 13.94 12.45 -2.13
N THR A 41 14.63 11.30 -2.12
CA THR A 41 15.81 11.07 -2.97
C THR A 41 15.45 11.08 -4.47
N ARG A 42 14.21 10.74 -4.82
CA ARG A 42 13.67 10.85 -6.19
C ARG A 42 13.12 12.24 -6.51
N GLY A 43 13.20 13.20 -5.58
CA GLY A 43 12.77 14.59 -5.81
C GLY A 43 11.32 14.89 -5.42
N MET A 44 10.62 13.98 -4.74
CA MET A 44 9.27 14.27 -4.21
C MET A 44 9.32 15.36 -3.13
N VAL A 45 8.40 16.31 -3.21
CA VAL A 45 8.20 17.40 -2.23
C VAL A 45 6.93 17.18 -1.41
N GLU A 46 6.62 18.10 -0.49
CA GLU A 46 5.49 17.97 0.44
C GLU A 46 4.16 17.70 -0.25
N ALA A 47 3.86 18.41 -1.34
CA ALA A 47 2.64 18.22 -2.12
C ALA A 47 2.56 16.81 -2.77
N ASP A 48 3.69 16.24 -3.15
CA ASP A 48 3.74 14.87 -3.69
C ASP A 48 3.49 13.84 -2.57
N ILE A 49 3.99 14.12 -1.36
CA ILE A 49 3.76 13.27 -0.19
C ILE A 49 2.27 13.27 0.21
N GLU A 50 1.57 14.41 0.11
CA GLU A 50 0.12 14.44 0.28
C GLU A 50 -0.57 13.49 -0.70
N ARG A 51 -0.15 13.48 -1.97
CA ARG A 51 -0.69 12.55 -2.96
C ARG A 51 -0.36 11.08 -2.64
N VAL A 52 0.84 10.80 -2.12
CA VAL A 52 1.20 9.45 -1.64
C VAL A 52 0.30 9.01 -0.49
N VAL A 53 -0.02 9.91 0.45
CA VAL A 53 -0.94 9.63 1.55
C VAL A 53 -2.35 9.34 1.05
N ASP A 54 -2.83 10.05 0.03
CA ASP A 54 -4.12 9.76 -0.60
C ASP A 54 -4.18 8.35 -1.19
N PHE A 55 -3.10 7.88 -1.83
CA PHE A 55 -3.04 6.51 -2.34
C PHE A 55 -3.04 5.48 -1.21
N ILE A 56 -2.32 5.74 -0.12
CA ILE A 56 -2.32 4.89 1.07
C ILE A 56 -3.73 4.80 1.66
N ASP A 57 -4.41 5.93 1.84
CA ASP A 57 -5.78 5.97 2.37
C ASP A 57 -6.77 5.19 1.50
N GLN A 58 -6.70 5.37 0.17
CA GLN A 58 -7.52 4.61 -0.78
C GLN A 58 -7.25 3.10 -0.70
N GLY A 59 -5.99 2.68 -0.60
CA GLY A 59 -5.64 1.27 -0.42
C GLY A 59 -6.14 0.68 0.89
N LEU A 60 -6.06 1.44 1.99
CA LEU A 60 -6.59 1.02 3.28
C LEU A 60 -8.12 0.91 3.28
N LYS A 61 -8.82 1.84 2.61
CA LYS A 61 -10.29 1.77 2.42
C LYS A 61 -10.69 0.57 1.59
N LEU A 62 -10.01 0.30 0.48
CA LEU A 62 -10.21 -0.93 -0.31
C LEU A 62 -9.98 -2.17 0.57
N GLY A 63 -8.92 -2.16 1.39
CA GLY A 63 -8.67 -3.24 2.34
C GLY A 63 -9.80 -3.45 3.36
N GLN A 64 -10.48 -2.40 3.81
CA GLN A 64 -11.65 -2.52 4.68
C GLN A 64 -12.85 -3.14 3.95
N GLU A 65 -13.06 -2.80 2.68
CA GLU A 65 -14.08 -3.44 1.83
C GLU A 65 -13.80 -4.94 1.69
N VAL A 66 -12.56 -5.31 1.35
CA VAL A 66 -12.10 -6.70 1.25
C VAL A 66 -12.29 -7.43 2.58
N GLN A 67 -11.93 -6.81 3.70
CA GLN A 67 -12.09 -7.37 5.03
C GLN A 67 -13.55 -7.71 5.36
N THR A 68 -14.48 -6.88 4.89
CA THR A 68 -15.92 -7.09 5.08
C THR A 68 -16.41 -8.30 4.30
N LEU A 69 -15.85 -8.54 3.11
CA LEU A 69 -16.19 -9.67 2.25
C LEU A 69 -15.49 -10.98 2.65
N SER A 70 -14.22 -10.91 3.05
CA SER A 70 -13.38 -12.10 3.30
C SER A 70 -13.50 -12.68 4.69
N GLY A 71 -13.96 -11.90 5.67
CA GLY A 71 -13.88 -12.26 7.08
C GLY A 71 -12.44 -12.20 7.65
N PRO A 72 -12.21 -12.72 8.87
CA PRO A 72 -11.03 -12.38 9.68
C PRO A 72 -9.72 -13.05 9.21
N LYS A 73 -9.77 -14.14 8.47
CA LYS A 73 -8.58 -14.92 8.09
C LYS A 73 -7.80 -14.21 6.99
N LEU A 74 -6.48 -14.19 7.14
CA LEU A 74 -5.59 -13.55 6.16
C LEU A 74 -5.60 -14.28 4.81
N VAL A 75 -5.69 -15.61 4.80
CA VAL A 75 -5.71 -16.40 3.55
C VAL A 75 -6.91 -16.03 2.69
N ASP A 76 -8.10 -15.96 3.31
CA ASP A 76 -9.33 -15.58 2.61
C ASP A 76 -9.28 -14.11 2.15
N TYR A 77 -8.69 -13.23 2.96
CA TYR A 77 -8.46 -11.83 2.59
C TYR A 77 -7.63 -11.70 1.31
N LYS A 78 -6.50 -12.42 1.23
CA LYS A 78 -5.64 -12.40 0.05
C LYS A 78 -6.38 -12.92 -1.18
N LYS A 79 -7.14 -13.99 -1.02
CA LYS A 79 -7.95 -14.58 -2.09
C LYS A 79 -8.97 -13.57 -2.63
N VAL A 80 -9.74 -12.94 -1.75
CA VAL A 80 -10.74 -11.94 -2.17
C VAL A 80 -10.07 -10.76 -2.86
N LEU A 81 -8.95 -10.26 -2.33
CA LEU A 81 -8.24 -9.13 -2.93
C LEU A 81 -7.80 -9.42 -4.39
N LEU A 82 -7.34 -10.64 -4.65
CA LEU A 82 -6.74 -11.02 -5.94
C LEU A 82 -7.72 -11.66 -6.93
N GLU A 83 -8.81 -12.26 -6.47
CA GLU A 83 -9.71 -13.06 -7.33
C GLU A 83 -11.13 -12.48 -7.43
N ASP A 84 -11.54 -11.60 -6.52
CA ASP A 84 -12.90 -11.06 -6.54
C ASP A 84 -13.10 -10.10 -7.72
N LYS A 85 -14.17 -10.34 -8.49
CA LYS A 85 -14.46 -9.60 -9.73
C LYS A 85 -14.80 -8.13 -9.51
N THR A 86 -15.20 -7.74 -8.30
CA THR A 86 -15.55 -6.36 -7.95
C THR A 86 -14.37 -5.61 -7.34
N ILE A 87 -13.48 -6.32 -6.64
CA ILE A 87 -12.31 -5.75 -5.97
C ILE A 87 -11.12 -5.65 -6.92
N LEU A 88 -10.84 -6.70 -7.69
CA LEU A 88 -9.65 -6.75 -8.55
C LEU A 88 -9.57 -5.56 -9.51
N PRO A 89 -10.64 -5.14 -10.21
CA PRO A 89 -10.56 -3.94 -11.07
C PRO A 89 -10.22 -2.65 -10.32
N LYS A 90 -10.69 -2.50 -9.06
CA LYS A 90 -10.35 -1.34 -8.22
C LYS A 90 -8.88 -1.37 -7.82
N LEU A 91 -8.37 -2.55 -7.46
CA LEU A 91 -6.96 -2.74 -7.14
C LEU A 91 -6.06 -2.40 -8.33
N GLU A 92 -6.37 -2.94 -9.52
CA GLU A 92 -5.61 -2.67 -10.75
C GLU A 92 -5.62 -1.18 -11.12
N LEU A 93 -6.76 -0.50 -10.97
CA LEU A 93 -6.85 0.94 -11.19
C LEU A 93 -5.93 1.70 -10.24
N LEU A 94 -6.01 1.41 -8.94
CA LEU A 94 -5.17 2.09 -7.94
C LEU A 94 -3.68 1.80 -8.15
N ARG A 95 -3.32 0.55 -8.46
CA ARG A 95 -1.94 0.18 -8.82
C ARG A 95 -1.45 1.01 -10.00
N LYS A 96 -2.26 1.11 -11.06
CA LYS A 96 -1.93 1.90 -12.24
C LYS A 96 -1.75 3.38 -11.91
N GLU A 97 -2.62 3.97 -11.11
CA GLU A 97 -2.47 5.37 -10.71
C GLU A 97 -1.20 5.63 -9.90
N VAL A 98 -0.80 4.67 -9.03
CA VAL A 98 0.45 4.74 -8.27
C VAL A 98 1.66 4.63 -9.21
N GLU A 99 1.64 3.68 -10.14
CA GLU A 99 2.69 3.52 -11.17
C GLU A 99 2.84 4.81 -11.98
N ASP A 100 1.75 5.26 -12.62
CA ASP A 100 1.71 6.46 -13.46
C ASP A 100 2.16 7.72 -12.69
N PHE A 101 1.88 7.82 -11.39
CA PHE A 101 2.39 8.89 -10.53
C PHE A 101 3.90 8.74 -10.26
N SER A 102 4.34 7.53 -9.92
CA SER A 102 5.73 7.26 -9.55
C SER A 102 6.70 7.40 -10.72
N GLU A 103 6.27 7.16 -11.95
CA GLU A 103 7.10 7.27 -13.16
C GLU A 103 7.51 8.71 -13.48
N LYS A 104 6.80 9.72 -12.93
CA LYS A 104 7.13 11.14 -13.13
C LYS A 104 8.43 11.58 -12.45
N PHE A 105 8.95 10.76 -11.54
CA PHE A 105 10.12 11.07 -10.73
C PHE A 105 11.34 10.28 -11.18
N PRO A 106 12.53 10.89 -11.29
CA PRO A 106 13.73 10.19 -11.72
C PRO A 106 14.09 9.04 -10.78
N MET A 107 14.79 8.04 -11.33
CA MET A 107 15.41 6.97 -10.55
C MET A 107 16.90 7.25 -10.37
N PRO A 108 17.39 7.42 -9.13
CA PRO A 108 18.81 7.59 -8.87
C PRO A 108 19.63 6.45 -9.49
N SER A 109 20.76 6.78 -10.10
CA SER A 109 21.74 5.86 -10.72
C SER A 109 21.42 5.33 -12.12
N PHE A 110 20.22 5.54 -12.66
CA PHE A 110 19.96 5.30 -14.09
C PHE A 110 20.04 6.64 -14.81
N GLN A 111 21.18 6.90 -15.49
CA GLN A 111 21.22 7.98 -16.47
C GLN A 111 20.24 7.62 -17.58
N GLU A 112 19.23 8.46 -17.80
CA GLU A 112 18.47 8.43 -19.05
C GLU A 112 19.49 8.67 -20.18
N ILE A 113 19.76 7.62 -20.96
CA ILE A 113 20.55 7.71 -22.20
C ILE A 113 19.65 8.23 -23.31
#